data_AF-A0A2T6FE22-F1
#
_entry.id   AF-A0A2T6FE22-F1
#
_cell.length_a   1.000
_cell.length_b   1.000
_cell.length_c   1.000
_cell.angle_alpha   90.00
_cell.angle_beta   90.00
_cell.angle_gamma   90.00
#
_symmetry.space_group_name_H-M   'P 1'
#
loop_
_entity.id
_entity.type
_entity.pdbx_description
1 polymer ?
#
loop_
_entity_poly.entity_id
_entity_poly.type
_entity_poly.pdbx_seq_one_letter_code
_entity_poly.pdbx_strand_id
1 'polypeptide(L)' 'MYSEQELANWIDKNPTTSGKAKKHTKKVTSSDFVGKKGIVFIMNGWGSTDHIDIWDGSDLKGGQQQYFSLGEQVWFWQLD' A
#
# COMPACT_ATOMS: atom_id res chain seq x y z
N MET A 1 -6.47 -0.94 -18.10
CA MET A 1 -5.24 -1.70 -17.79
C MET A 1 -4.65 -0.99 -16.59
N TYR A 2 -4.85 -1.51 -15.38
CA TYR A 2 -4.47 -0.84 -14.13
C TYR A 2 -3.06 -1.28 -13.77
N SER A 3 -2.06 -0.56 -14.27
CA SER A 3 -0.62 -0.87 -14.14
C SER A 3 -0.18 -1.09 -12.69
N GLU A 4 -0.79 -0.37 -11.76
CA GLU A 4 -0.49 -0.38 -10.34
C GLU A 4 -0.96 -1.67 -9.67
N GLN A 5 -2.16 -2.15 -10.03
CA GLN A 5 -2.68 -3.43 -9.55
C GLN A 5 -1.89 -4.62 -10.09
N GLU A 6 -1.47 -4.55 -11.36
CA GLU A 6 -0.60 -5.58 -11.97
C GLU A 6 0.76 -5.63 -11.26
N LEU A 7 1.35 -4.48 -10.94
CA LEU A 7 2.58 -4.40 -10.17
C LEU A 7 2.40 -4.96 -8.75
N ALA A 8 1.34 -4.57 -8.03
CA ALA A 8 1.03 -5.09 -6.70
C ALA A 8 0.86 -6.61 -6.71
N ASN A 9 0.18 -7.15 -7.72
CA ASN A 9 0.03 -8.59 -7.91
C ASN A 9 1.36 -9.28 -8.21
N TRP A 10 2.25 -8.65 -8.98
CA TRP A 10 3.59 -9.18 -9.25
C TRP A 10 4.44 -9.23 -7.97
N ILE A 11 4.43 -8.17 -7.15
CA ILE A 11 5.16 -8.14 -5.87
C ILE A 11 4.65 -9.23 -4.94
N ASP A 12 3.32 -9.36 -4.79
CA ASP A 12 2.71 -10.37 -3.90
C ASP A 12 3.02 -11.82 -4.32
N LYS A 13 3.14 -12.07 -5.63
CA LYS A 13 3.51 -13.39 -6.19
C LYS A 13 5.00 -13.70 -6.07
N ASN A 14 5.86 -12.70 -5.86
CA ASN A 14 7.31 -12.85 -5.81
C ASN A 14 7.88 -12.41 -4.44
N PRO A 15 7.55 -13.12 -3.34
CA PRO A 15 7.85 -12.67 -1.98
C PRO A 15 9.35 -12.60 -1.65
N THR A 16 10.23 -13.14 -2.50
CA THR A 16 11.69 -13.06 -2.35
C THR A 16 12.24 -11.64 -2.46
N THR A 17 11.49 -10.68 -3.02
CA THR A 17 11.94 -9.29 -3.20
C THR A 17 11.42 -8.33 -2.11
N SER A 18 10.30 -8.62 -1.46
CA SER A 18 9.65 -7.68 -0.52
C SER A 18 8.88 -8.35 0.63
N GLY A 19 9.01 -9.66 0.82
CA GLY A 19 8.23 -10.42 1.79
C GLY A 19 6.76 -10.60 1.37
N LYS A 20 5.91 -11.05 2.31
CA LYS A 20 4.46 -11.18 2.09
C LYS A 20 3.74 -9.91 2.51
N ALA A 21 2.80 -9.43 1.68
CA ALA A 21 1.95 -8.31 2.05
C ALA A 21 1.02 -8.69 3.20
N LYS A 22 0.84 -7.78 4.16
CA LYS A 22 -0.34 -7.79 5.03
C LYS A 22 -1.46 -7.07 4.30
N LYS A 23 -2.55 -7.79 4.02
CA LYS A 23 -3.73 -7.26 3.32
C LYS A 23 -4.80 -6.85 4.34
N HIS A 24 -5.17 -5.59 4.30
CA HIS A 24 -6.18 -4.98 5.14
C HIS A 24 -7.43 -4.76 4.29
N THR A 25 -8.49 -5.53 4.55
CA THR A 25 -9.81 -5.42 3.90
C THR A 25 -10.81 -4.60 4.72
N LYS A 26 -10.41 -4.20 5.93
CA LYS A 26 -11.14 -3.25 6.77
C LYS A 26 -10.51 -1.87 6.60
N LYS A 27 -11.29 -0.82 6.87
CA LYS A 27 -10.77 0.56 6.88
C LYS A 27 -9.60 0.66 7.86
N VAL A 28 -8.48 1.17 7.35
CA VAL A 28 -7.27 1.51 8.09
C VAL A 28 -6.94 2.98 7.85
N THR A 29 -6.02 3.51 8.62
CA THR A 29 -5.52 4.88 8.49
C THR A 29 -4.00 4.86 8.50
N SER A 30 -3.36 5.96 8.08
CA SER A 30 -1.89 6.05 8.12
C SER A 30 -1.31 5.81 9.52
N SER A 31 -2.06 6.14 10.59
CA SER A 31 -1.62 5.91 11.97
C SER A 31 -1.40 4.45 12.32
N ASP A 32 -2.07 3.50 11.64
CA ASP A 32 -1.87 2.06 11.85
C ASP A 32 -0.48 1.57 11.38
N PHE A 33 0.20 2.40 10.58
CA PHE A 33 1.48 2.11 9.94
C PHE A 33 2.62 3.02 10.41
N VAL A 34 2.35 3.96 11.34
CA VAL A 34 3.39 4.84 11.90
C VAL A 34 4.51 4.01 12.52
N GLY A 35 5.75 4.40 12.22
CA GLY A 35 6.96 3.72 12.69
C GLY A 35 7.32 2.44 11.94
N LYS A 36 6.51 1.99 10.97
CA LYS A 36 6.84 0.90 10.04
C LYS A 36 7.25 1.49 8.70
N LYS A 37 8.22 0.88 8.02
CA LYS A 37 8.64 1.30 6.68
C LYS A 37 8.25 0.22 5.67
N GLY A 38 7.94 0.60 4.44
CA GLY A 38 7.51 -0.40 3.47
C GLY A 38 6.97 0.13 2.17
N ILE A 39 6.54 -0.81 1.35
CA ILE A 39 5.74 -0.55 0.16
C ILE A 39 4.27 -0.64 0.56
N VAL A 40 3.46 0.29 0.08
CA VAL A 40 2.01 0.27 0.25
C VAL A 40 1.32 0.28 -1.10
N PHE A 41 0.31 -0.58 -1.24
CA PHE A 41 -0.65 -0.53 -2.32
C PHE A 41 -2.03 -0.22 -1.74
N ILE A 42 -2.74 0.70 -2.36
CA ILE A 42 -4.05 1.20 -1.95
C ILE A 42 -4.99 1.04 -3.14
N MET A 43 -5.92 0.10 -3.03
CA MET A 43 -6.92 -0.17 -4.05
C MET A 43 -8.01 0.90 -3.99
N ASN A 44 -8.33 1.53 -5.13
CA ASN A 44 -9.36 2.57 -5.23
C ASN A 44 -9.20 3.70 -4.18
N GLY A 45 -7.96 4.10 -3.89
CA GLY A 45 -7.64 5.11 -2.87
C GLY A 45 -7.83 6.57 -3.32
N TRP A 46 -7.89 6.78 -4.64
CA TRP A 46 -8.13 8.09 -5.27
C TRP A 46 -9.25 7.98 -6.31
N GLY A 47 -10.49 7.84 -5.82
CA GLY A 47 -11.62 7.48 -6.70
C GLY A 47 -11.54 6.02 -7.10
N SER A 48 -11.63 5.72 -8.41
CA SER A 48 -11.48 4.35 -8.95
C SER A 48 -10.04 4.03 -9.39
N THR A 49 -9.06 4.77 -8.89
CA THR A 49 -7.66 4.64 -9.25
C THR A 49 -6.88 4.07 -8.07
N ASP A 50 -6.08 3.06 -8.37
CA ASP A 50 -5.16 2.44 -7.43
C ASP A 50 -3.91 3.31 -7.24
N HIS A 51 -3.29 3.20 -6.07
CA HIS A 51 -2.05 3.91 -5.75
C HIS A 51 -1.03 2.95 -5.15
N ILE A 52 0.21 2.98 -5.65
CA ILE A 52 1.33 2.24 -5.07
C ILE A 52 2.45 3.21 -4.74
N ASP A 53 3.03 3.10 -3.55
CA ASP A 53 3.99 4.07 -3.04
C ASP A 53 4.93 3.48 -1.99
N ILE A 54 5.94 4.25 -1.63
CA ILE A 54 6.81 4.00 -0.48
C ILE A 54 6.28 4.77 0.72
N TRP A 55 6.16 4.05 1.83
CA TRP A 55 5.87 4.57 3.16
C TRP A 55 7.14 4.54 4.02
N ASP A 56 7.55 5.70 4.53
CA ASP A 56 8.80 5.84 5.29
C ASP A 56 8.62 5.78 6.82
N GLY A 57 7.41 5.49 7.29
CA GLY A 57 7.05 5.48 8.71
C GLY A 57 6.29 6.71 9.17
N SER A 58 6.22 7.76 8.36
CA SER A 58 5.34 8.91 8.60
C SER A 58 4.63 9.39 7.35
N ASP A 59 5.24 9.29 6.17
CA ASP A 59 4.75 9.91 4.95
C ASP A 59 4.85 8.99 3.73
N LEU A 60 3.96 9.24 2.76
CA LEU A 60 4.05 8.70 1.41
C LEU A 60 4.99 9.59 0.58
N LYS A 61 5.76 8.98 -0.32
CA LYS A 61 6.68 9.76 -1.18
C LYS A 61 5.98 10.43 -2.36
N GLY A 62 4.95 9.82 -2.92
CA GLY A 62 4.19 10.34 -4.06
C GLY A 62 2.72 10.67 -3.77
N GLY A 63 2.19 10.27 -2.61
CA GLY A 63 0.77 10.37 -2.27
C GLY A 63 0.46 11.15 -1.00
N GLN A 64 -0.82 11.14 -0.61
CA GLN A 64 -1.31 11.76 0.63
C GLN A 64 -1.76 10.69 1.62
N GLN A 65 -1.46 10.88 2.90
CA GLN A 65 -1.76 9.92 3.96
C GLN A 65 -3.26 9.54 4.05
N GLN A 66 -4.15 10.44 3.63
CA GLN A 66 -5.60 10.18 3.63
C GLN A 66 -6.00 9.01 2.73
N TYR A 67 -5.18 8.64 1.73
CA TYR A 67 -5.47 7.54 0.81
C TYR A 67 -5.64 6.20 1.53
N PHE A 68 -4.94 5.98 2.66
CA PHE A 68 -5.12 4.77 3.49
C PHE A 68 -6.57 4.58 3.95
N SER A 69 -7.28 5.67 4.24
CA SER A 69 -8.66 5.66 4.74
C SER A 69 -9.72 5.62 3.64
N LEU A 70 -9.32 5.96 2.41
CA LEU A 70 -10.16 5.98 1.22
C LEU A 70 -10.13 4.63 0.49
N GLY A 71 -9.02 3.91 0.55
CA GLY A 71 -8.85 2.64 -0.14
C GLY A 71 -9.83 1.56 0.34
N GLU A 72 -10.31 0.77 -0.61
CA GLU A 72 -11.14 -0.42 -0.34
C GLU A 72 -10.31 -1.55 0.25
N GLN A 73 -9.06 -1.66 -0.18
CA GLN A 73 -8.05 -2.56 0.37
C GLN A 73 -6.69 -1.87 0.45
N VAL A 74 -5.96 -2.12 1.53
CA VAL A 74 -4.58 -1.65 1.70
C VAL A 74 -3.67 -2.85 1.88
N TRP A 75 -2.66 -2.99 1.02
CA TRP A 75 -1.66 -4.05 1.12
C TRP A 75 -0.35 -3.41 1.54
N PHE A 76 0.28 -3.94 2.58
CA PHE A 76 1.51 -3.39 3.13
C PHE A 76 2.60 -4.45 3.18
N TRP A 77 3.69 -4.21 2.45
CA TRP A 77 4.92 -5.00 2.52
C TRP A 77 5.90 -4.24 3.41
N GLN A 78 6.07 -4.72 4.64
CA GLN A 78 7.02 -4.12 5.56
C GLN A 78 8.45 -4.45 5.09
N LEU A 79 9.29 -3.42 5.04
CA LEU A 79 10.72 -3.52 4.80
C LEU A 79 11.44 -3.29 6.14
N ASP A 80 12.43 -4.15 6.44
CA ASP A 80 13.25 -4.06 7.65
C ASP A 80 14.34 -2.98 7.53
#